data_AF-A0A7Z2MT39-F1
#
_entry.id   AF-A0A7Z2MT39-F1
#
_cell.length_a   1.000
_cell.length_b   1.000
_cell.length_c   1.000
_cell.angle_alpha   90.00
_cell.angle_beta   90.00
_cell.angle_gamma   90.00
#
_symmetry.space_group_name_H-M   'P 1'
#
loop_
_entity.id
_entity.type
_entity.pdbx_description
1 polymer ?
#
loop_
_entity_poly.entity_id
_entity_poly.type
_entity_poly.pdbx_seq_one_letter_code
_entity_poly.pdbx_strand_id
1 'polypeptide(L)'
;MAVKNIKSLAHFIAACSEIKVKDDHTLFYRGHASDAYTPLPTIFRNQNDDPKKSRYVENEGELFHNLVTQCPEEFKDCVSTFDFLVKMQHYGLPTRLLDITSNPLVALYFACCTLIPETSRDTNAKNGQVLIYQVPNDEIKYFNSDTVSVVSNLARAEANFDFSKPEDQERFLHSIQAEKPYFKPYIKEEHLHSVICVKPKLDNRRIVKQSGAFFLFGMGNRKTDAIRIPEHFRPDVKHIAIPKGSKENLLKELATLSISEASLFPEIDNVASFLKKNIKIKIQPQDDDSISFDEIISPIYHTLIADRLMANEDLIEQIKNNPEDRAKQGLYPDLLEKAIIESLDTHNEIAMKLLAEEDVAKQFSSNVFNQLKQRTVAMV
;
A
#
# COMPACT_ATOMS: atom_id res chain seq x y z
N MET A 1 -29.01 7.12 -8.10
CA MET A 1 -28.20 8.13 -8.85
C MET A 1 -26.99 8.51 -8.00
N ALA A 2 -25.84 8.84 -8.59
CA ALA A 2 -24.67 9.32 -7.86
C ALA A 2 -24.89 10.76 -7.36
N VAL A 3 -24.40 11.10 -6.16
CA VAL A 3 -24.42 12.49 -5.67
C VAL A 3 -23.28 13.30 -6.33
N LYS A 4 -23.54 14.61 -6.49
CA LYS A 4 -22.72 15.70 -7.05
C LYS A 4 -21.19 15.52 -6.92
N ASN A 5 -20.45 16.04 -7.90
CA ASN A 5 -18.98 16.13 -7.90
C ASN A 5 -18.46 16.76 -6.59
N ILE A 6 -17.92 15.93 -5.70
CA ILE A 6 -17.39 16.35 -4.41
C ILE A 6 -16.07 17.10 -4.60
N LYS A 7 -16.02 18.36 -4.16
CA LYS A 7 -14.82 19.20 -4.26
C LYS A 7 -14.15 19.51 -2.93
N SER A 8 -14.92 19.43 -1.84
CA SER A 8 -14.50 19.70 -0.47
C SER A 8 -15.19 18.74 0.49
N LEU A 9 -14.66 18.66 1.71
CA LEU A 9 -15.21 17.84 2.77
C LEU A 9 -16.63 18.28 3.16
N ALA A 10 -16.91 19.58 3.13
CA ALA A 10 -18.25 20.11 3.38
C ALA A 10 -19.27 19.59 2.37
N HIS A 11 -18.92 19.51 1.08
CA HIS A 11 -19.79 18.91 0.06
C HIS A 11 -20.01 17.42 0.33
N PHE A 12 -18.98 16.70 0.79
CA PHE A 12 -19.10 15.29 1.13
C PHE A 12 -20.05 15.06 2.31
N ILE A 13 -19.90 15.84 3.39
CA ILE A 13 -20.78 15.74 4.57
C ILE A 13 -22.23 16.05 4.19
N ALA A 14 -22.46 17.10 3.40
CA ALA A 14 -23.79 17.42 2.89
C ALA A 14 -24.38 16.27 2.06
N ALA A 15 -23.59 15.66 1.19
CA ALA A 15 -24.00 14.48 0.43
C ALA A 15 -24.35 13.29 1.34
N CYS A 16 -23.59 13.06 2.42
CA CYS A 16 -23.90 12.02 3.40
C CYS A 16 -25.21 12.30 4.15
N SER A 17 -25.51 13.56 4.48
CA SER A 17 -26.76 13.93 5.17
C SER A 17 -28.02 13.76 4.32
N GLU A 18 -27.88 13.74 2.99
CA GLU A 18 -29.00 13.51 2.07
C GLU A 18 -29.39 12.01 1.98
N ILE A 19 -28.56 11.11 2.50
CA ILE A 19 -28.82 9.66 2.48
C ILE A 19 -29.91 9.34 3.50
N LYS A 20 -31.08 8.89 3.01
CA LYS A 20 -32.17 8.45 3.87
C LYS A 20 -31.83 7.13 4.54
N VAL A 21 -31.88 7.11 5.88
CA VAL A 21 -31.63 5.90 6.67
C VAL A 21 -32.95 5.30 7.15
N LYS A 22 -33.15 4.01 6.92
CA LYS A 22 -34.26 3.26 7.53
C LYS A 22 -33.93 3.02 9.00
N ASP A 23 -34.91 3.17 9.89
CA ASP A 23 -34.71 3.12 11.34
C ASP A 23 -34.11 1.79 11.85
N ASP A 24 -34.41 0.69 11.17
CA ASP A 24 -33.97 -0.66 11.46
C ASP A 24 -32.69 -1.08 10.71
N HIS A 25 -31.98 -0.14 10.09
CA HIS A 25 -30.75 -0.42 9.34
C HIS A 25 -29.55 0.37 9.85
N THR A 26 -28.36 -0.21 9.69
CA THR A 26 -27.07 0.47 9.92
C THR A 26 -26.44 0.84 8.57
N LEU A 27 -25.92 2.08 8.47
CA LEU A 27 -25.13 2.51 7.31
C LEU A 27 -23.68 2.05 7.40
N PHE A 28 -23.16 1.60 6.27
CA PHE A 28 -21.76 1.29 6.05
C PHE A 28 -21.27 1.89 4.74
N TYR A 29 -19.98 2.14 4.67
CA TYR A 29 -19.31 2.79 3.56
C TYR A 29 -18.06 2.02 3.16
N ARG A 30 -17.66 2.12 1.89
CA ARG A 30 -16.37 1.62 1.41
C ARG A 30 -15.75 2.60 0.43
N GLY A 31 -14.53 3.05 0.71
CA GLY A 31 -13.76 3.89 -0.19
C GLY A 31 -13.06 3.06 -1.26
N HIS A 32 -13.28 3.41 -2.53
CA HIS A 32 -12.51 2.90 -3.66
C HIS A 32 -11.69 4.04 -4.26
N ALA A 33 -10.37 3.83 -4.30
CA ALA A 33 -9.45 4.77 -4.93
C ALA A 33 -9.69 4.90 -6.45
N SER A 34 -10.29 3.90 -7.09
CA SER A 34 -10.71 3.95 -8.48
C SER A 34 -12.20 3.61 -8.62
N ASP A 35 -12.94 4.39 -9.40
CA ASP A 35 -14.31 4.11 -9.81
C ASP A 35 -14.44 2.82 -10.65
N ALA A 36 -13.39 2.43 -11.36
CA ALA A 36 -13.26 1.14 -12.04
C ALA A 36 -13.18 -0.10 -11.11
N TYR A 37 -12.94 0.07 -9.80
CA TYR A 37 -12.82 -1.06 -8.89
C TYR A 37 -14.16 -1.70 -8.56
N THR A 38 -14.20 -3.03 -8.66
CA THR A 38 -15.33 -3.85 -8.23
C THR A 38 -15.27 -4.13 -6.73
N PRO A 39 -16.40 -4.10 -6.01
CA PRO A 39 -16.47 -4.42 -4.58
C PRO A 39 -16.42 -5.93 -4.37
N LEU A 40 -15.27 -6.52 -4.72
CA LEU A 40 -14.99 -7.95 -4.65
C LEU A 40 -13.77 -8.19 -3.75
N PRO A 41 -13.83 -9.14 -2.79
CA PRO A 41 -12.68 -9.54 -1.98
C PRO A 41 -11.48 -9.95 -2.84
N THR A 42 -10.28 -9.70 -2.34
CA THR A 42 -9.03 -9.96 -3.07
C THR A 42 -8.86 -11.45 -3.41
N ILE A 43 -9.38 -12.36 -2.58
CA ILE A 43 -9.27 -13.81 -2.83
C ILE A 43 -9.88 -14.22 -4.18
N PHE A 44 -10.93 -13.54 -4.64
CA PHE A 44 -11.62 -13.87 -5.90
C PHE A 44 -11.01 -13.18 -7.12
N ARG A 45 -9.91 -12.43 -6.96
CA ARG A 45 -9.20 -11.76 -8.06
C ARG A 45 -8.09 -12.63 -8.61
N ASN A 46 -7.70 -12.37 -9.85
CA ASN A 46 -6.52 -12.98 -10.46
C ASN A 46 -5.26 -12.56 -9.70
N GLN A 47 -4.29 -13.48 -9.62
CA GLN A 47 -3.01 -13.18 -8.98
C GLN A 47 -2.31 -12.02 -9.69
N ASN A 48 -1.88 -11.02 -8.91
CA ASN A 48 -1.24 -9.79 -9.39
C ASN A 48 -2.07 -9.04 -10.46
N ASP A 49 -3.40 -9.18 -10.44
CA ASP A 49 -4.32 -8.62 -11.44
C ASP A 49 -4.00 -9.05 -12.90
N ASP A 50 -3.32 -10.19 -13.09
CA ASP A 50 -2.99 -10.75 -14.40
C ASP A 50 -4.08 -11.75 -14.86
N PRO A 51 -4.84 -11.45 -15.93
CA PRO A 51 -5.89 -12.34 -16.44
C PRO A 51 -5.40 -13.75 -16.83
N LYS A 52 -4.10 -13.93 -17.07
CA LYS A 52 -3.51 -15.23 -17.42
C LYS A 52 -3.22 -16.10 -16.20
N LYS A 53 -3.16 -15.51 -15.00
CA LYS A 53 -2.93 -16.24 -13.76
C LYS A 53 -4.24 -16.70 -13.15
N SER A 54 -4.18 -17.78 -12.37
CA SER A 54 -5.32 -18.26 -11.59
C SER A 54 -5.74 -17.22 -10.55
N ARG A 55 -6.94 -17.39 -10.01
CA ARG A 55 -7.42 -16.58 -8.88
C ARG A 55 -6.83 -17.10 -7.58
N TYR A 56 -6.66 -16.24 -6.57
CA TYR A 56 -6.14 -16.68 -5.27
C TYR A 56 -7.02 -17.74 -4.59
N VAL A 57 -8.34 -17.70 -4.83
CA VAL A 57 -9.32 -18.64 -4.26
C VAL A 57 -9.07 -20.10 -4.60
N GLU A 58 -8.38 -20.37 -5.72
CA GLU A 58 -8.01 -21.72 -6.16
C GLU A 58 -7.00 -22.37 -5.18
N ASN A 59 -6.20 -21.57 -4.46
CA ASN A 59 -5.20 -22.05 -3.50
C ASN A 59 -5.46 -21.49 -2.08
N GLU A 60 -6.69 -21.09 -1.77
CA GLU A 60 -7.02 -20.39 -0.52
C GLU A 60 -6.65 -21.19 0.74
N GLY A 61 -6.95 -22.49 0.76
CA GLY A 61 -6.61 -23.35 1.88
C GLY A 61 -5.10 -23.44 2.07
N GLU A 62 -4.33 -23.55 0.99
CA GLU A 62 -2.86 -23.56 1.05
C GLU A 62 -2.31 -22.23 1.58
N LEU A 63 -2.82 -21.10 1.08
CA LEU A 63 -2.44 -19.76 1.57
C LEU A 63 -2.71 -19.62 3.08
N PHE A 64 -3.87 -20.09 3.54
CA PHE A 64 -4.25 -20.09 4.94
C PHE A 64 -3.25 -20.89 5.79
N HIS A 65 -3.02 -22.16 5.45
CA HIS A 65 -2.17 -23.05 6.24
C HIS A 65 -0.70 -22.65 6.19
N ASN A 66 -0.20 -22.20 5.03
CA ASN A 66 1.19 -21.76 4.88
C ASN A 66 1.49 -20.55 5.76
N LEU A 67 0.61 -19.54 5.80
CA LEU A 67 0.84 -18.37 6.64
C LEU A 67 0.80 -18.71 8.13
N VAL A 68 -0.14 -19.55 8.56
CA VAL A 68 -0.20 -20.00 9.97
C VAL A 68 1.04 -20.83 10.34
N THR A 69 1.52 -21.68 9.44
CA THR A 69 2.69 -22.53 9.68
C THR A 69 3.99 -21.72 9.76
N GLN A 70 4.12 -20.68 8.93
CA GLN A 70 5.32 -19.84 8.88
C GLN A 70 5.35 -18.81 10.01
N CYS A 71 4.19 -18.34 10.47
CA CYS A 71 4.08 -17.28 11.47
C CYS A 71 3.14 -17.66 12.64
N PRO A 72 3.31 -18.82 13.31
CA PRO A 72 2.34 -19.33 14.29
C PRO A 72 2.14 -18.41 15.50
N GLU A 73 3.20 -17.68 15.89
CA GLU A 73 3.21 -16.72 16.99
C GLU A 73 2.16 -15.60 16.79
N GLU A 74 1.95 -15.16 15.55
CA GLU A 74 1.01 -14.09 15.22
C GLU A 74 -0.46 -14.48 15.37
N PHE A 75 -0.74 -15.79 15.43
CA PHE A 75 -2.09 -16.36 15.44
C PHE A 75 -2.45 -17.05 16.76
N LYS A 76 -1.61 -16.94 17.81
CA LYS A 76 -1.85 -17.60 19.11
C LYS A 76 -3.20 -17.25 19.74
N ASP A 77 -3.63 -16.01 19.59
CA ASP A 77 -4.89 -15.51 20.16
C ASP A 77 -6.10 -15.73 19.24
N CYS A 78 -5.91 -16.30 18.04
CA CYS A 78 -6.98 -16.58 17.10
C CYS A 78 -7.73 -17.85 17.53
N VAL A 79 -9.02 -17.71 17.82
CA VAL A 79 -9.85 -18.84 18.31
C VAL A 79 -10.73 -19.41 17.19
N SER A 80 -11.19 -18.55 16.28
CA SER A 80 -12.06 -18.94 15.16
C SER A 80 -11.41 -18.65 13.82
N THR A 81 -11.79 -19.38 12.77
CA THR A 81 -11.32 -19.15 11.39
C THR A 81 -11.58 -17.71 10.95
N PHE A 82 -12.66 -17.08 11.42
CA PHE A 82 -12.90 -15.66 11.19
C PHE A 82 -11.81 -14.76 11.81
N ASP A 83 -11.36 -15.02 13.04
CA ASP A 83 -10.25 -14.28 13.66
C ASP A 83 -8.96 -14.41 12.82
N PHE A 84 -8.66 -15.63 12.34
CA PHE A 84 -7.55 -15.86 11.41
C PHE A 84 -7.70 -15.00 10.15
N LEU A 85 -8.85 -15.04 9.46
CA LEU A 85 -9.07 -14.25 8.24
C LEU A 85 -8.90 -12.75 8.45
N VAL A 86 -9.37 -12.22 9.59
CA VAL A 86 -9.21 -10.81 9.94
C VAL A 86 -7.72 -10.46 10.12
N LYS A 87 -6.96 -11.29 10.85
CA LYS A 87 -5.52 -11.10 11.05
C LYS A 87 -4.73 -11.27 9.74
N MET A 88 -5.10 -12.23 8.91
CA MET A 88 -4.50 -12.47 7.58
C MET A 88 -4.69 -11.27 6.65
N GLN A 89 -5.91 -10.71 6.59
CA GLN A 89 -6.20 -9.52 5.77
C GLN A 89 -5.45 -8.29 6.29
N HIS A 90 -5.28 -8.17 7.61
CA HIS A 90 -4.48 -7.10 8.20
C HIS A 90 -3.04 -7.11 7.66
N TYR A 91 -2.43 -8.28 7.52
CA TYR A 91 -1.10 -8.48 6.92
C TYR A 91 -1.10 -8.54 5.38
N GLY A 92 -2.24 -8.30 4.73
CA GLY A 92 -2.33 -8.20 3.27
C GLY A 92 -2.49 -9.54 2.53
N LEU A 93 -2.70 -10.65 3.23
CA LEU A 93 -3.06 -11.91 2.57
C LEU A 93 -4.45 -11.77 1.93
N PRO A 94 -4.65 -12.24 0.68
CA PRO A 94 -5.99 -12.27 0.07
C PRO A 94 -6.96 -13.13 0.87
N THR A 95 -8.12 -12.58 1.24
CA THR A 95 -9.17 -13.29 1.99
C THR A 95 -10.56 -13.08 1.38
N ARG A 96 -11.55 -13.83 1.88
CA ARG A 96 -13.00 -13.69 1.56
C ARG A 96 -13.66 -12.46 2.17
N LEU A 97 -12.90 -11.67 2.93
CA LEU A 97 -13.39 -10.50 3.61
C LEU A 97 -13.29 -9.27 2.70
N LEU A 98 -14.29 -8.40 2.78
CA LEU A 98 -14.29 -7.10 2.15
C LEU A 98 -14.52 -6.04 3.23
N ASP A 99 -13.57 -5.13 3.42
CA ASP A 99 -13.67 -4.09 4.44
C ASP A 99 -14.82 -3.12 4.15
N ILE A 100 -15.57 -2.80 5.19
CA ILE A 100 -16.54 -1.72 5.22
C ILE A 100 -16.37 -0.95 6.53
N THR A 101 -16.82 0.30 6.58
CA THR A 101 -16.70 1.14 7.77
C THR A 101 -18.01 1.85 8.04
N SER A 102 -18.38 2.00 9.31
CA SER A 102 -19.51 2.86 9.69
C SER A 102 -19.14 4.36 9.66
N ASN A 103 -17.85 4.69 9.51
CA ASN A 103 -17.37 6.06 9.46
C ASN A 103 -17.20 6.52 7.99
N PRO A 104 -18.04 7.43 7.48
CA PRO A 104 -17.96 7.88 6.09
C PRO A 104 -16.65 8.62 5.77
N LEU A 105 -16.01 9.25 6.76
CA LEU A 105 -14.75 9.97 6.56
C LEU A 105 -13.57 9.01 6.37
N VAL A 106 -13.60 7.84 7.04
CA VAL A 106 -12.63 6.76 6.81
C VAL A 106 -12.78 6.21 5.39
N ALA A 107 -14.02 6.03 4.92
CA ALA A 107 -14.26 5.63 3.53
C ALA A 107 -13.81 6.71 2.53
N LEU A 108 -14.04 7.98 2.83
CA LEU A 108 -13.55 9.09 2.00
C LEU A 108 -12.02 9.08 1.91
N TYR A 109 -11.33 8.87 3.03
CA TYR A 109 -9.88 8.73 3.07
C TYR A 109 -9.42 7.62 2.10
N PHE A 110 -9.99 6.42 2.20
CA PHE A 110 -9.67 5.32 1.29
C PHE A 110 -10.04 5.58 -0.18
N ALA A 111 -11.06 6.40 -0.45
CA ALA A 111 -11.39 6.81 -1.81
C ALA A 111 -10.37 7.83 -2.39
N CYS A 112 -9.70 8.58 -1.53
CA CYS A 112 -8.70 9.58 -1.92
C CYS A 112 -7.27 9.01 -1.95
N CYS A 113 -6.95 8.09 -1.04
CA CYS A 113 -5.64 7.46 -0.96
C CYS A 113 -5.41 6.46 -2.08
N THR A 114 -4.35 6.66 -2.85
CA THR A 114 -3.73 5.60 -3.64
C THR A 114 -2.98 4.67 -2.68
N LEU A 115 -3.59 3.55 -2.29
CA LEU A 115 -2.90 2.44 -1.62
C LEU A 115 -1.97 1.68 -2.60
N ILE A 116 -1.31 2.38 -3.51
CA ILE A 116 -0.45 1.78 -4.54
C ILE A 116 1.00 2.03 -4.12
N PRO A 117 1.88 1.01 -4.13
CA PRO A 117 3.28 1.14 -3.72
C PRO A 117 3.97 2.29 -4.45
N GLU A 118 4.84 2.98 -3.71
CA GLU A 118 5.63 4.16 -4.12
C GLU A 118 6.50 3.91 -5.37
N THR A 119 6.60 2.66 -5.84
CA THR A 119 7.25 2.25 -7.09
C THR A 119 6.42 2.57 -8.34
N SER A 120 5.14 2.87 -8.19
CA SER A 120 4.32 3.41 -9.27
C SER A 120 4.20 4.92 -9.10
N ARG A 121 5.07 5.66 -9.80
CA ARG A 121 4.76 7.04 -10.19
C ARG A 121 3.61 6.98 -11.20
N ASP A 122 2.42 6.57 -10.77
CA ASP A 122 1.24 6.58 -11.63
C ASP A 122 0.76 8.03 -11.71
N THR A 123 1.20 8.73 -12.75
CA THR A 123 0.75 10.07 -13.11
C THR A 123 -0.73 10.11 -13.51
N ASN A 124 -1.43 8.96 -13.55
CA ASN A 124 -2.85 8.86 -13.84
C ASN A 124 -3.71 8.69 -12.58
N ALA A 125 -3.79 9.73 -11.74
CA ALA A 125 -4.78 9.77 -10.67
C ALA A 125 -6.20 9.52 -11.24
N LYS A 126 -6.81 8.39 -10.87
CA LYS A 126 -8.19 8.02 -11.28
C LYS A 126 -9.22 8.69 -10.37
N ASN A 127 -10.46 8.82 -10.85
CA ASN A 127 -11.57 9.19 -9.99
C ASN A 127 -11.79 8.09 -8.96
N GLY A 128 -12.12 8.47 -7.72
CA GLY A 128 -12.51 7.54 -6.67
C GLY A 128 -14.02 7.51 -6.49
N GLN A 129 -14.48 6.65 -5.59
CA GLN A 129 -15.89 6.61 -5.18
C GLN A 129 -16.01 6.11 -3.74
N VAL A 130 -17.03 6.57 -3.03
CA VAL A 130 -17.46 6.00 -1.76
C VAL A 130 -18.73 5.21 -2.01
N LEU A 131 -18.65 3.89 -1.88
CA LEU A 131 -19.80 3.01 -1.97
C LEU A 131 -20.59 3.06 -0.66
N ILE A 132 -21.91 2.99 -0.75
CA ILE A 132 -22.82 3.06 0.40
C ILE A 132 -23.60 1.75 0.49
N TYR A 133 -23.76 1.27 1.72
CA TYR A 133 -24.54 0.10 2.08
C TYR A 133 -25.42 0.42 3.28
N GLN A 134 -26.60 -0.18 3.30
CA GLN A 134 -27.57 -0.06 4.38
C GLN A 134 -28.02 -1.47 4.74
N VAL A 135 -27.52 -1.99 5.86
CA VAL A 135 -27.72 -3.39 6.26
C VAL A 135 -28.78 -3.46 7.37
N PRO A 136 -29.83 -4.29 7.25
CA PRO A 136 -30.78 -4.52 8.35
C PRO A 136 -30.07 -4.95 9.63
N ASN A 137 -30.46 -4.38 10.76
CA ASN A 137 -29.76 -4.58 12.03
C ASN A 137 -29.74 -6.04 12.50
N ASP A 138 -30.77 -6.82 12.17
CA ASP A 138 -30.91 -8.25 12.47
C ASP A 138 -30.08 -9.16 11.54
N GLU A 139 -29.70 -8.67 10.36
CA GLU A 139 -28.79 -9.34 9.44
C GLU A 139 -27.30 -9.11 9.79
N ILE A 140 -26.98 -8.09 10.59
CA ILE A 140 -25.62 -7.85 11.08
C ILE A 140 -25.27 -8.92 12.11
N LYS A 141 -24.26 -9.74 11.79
CA LYS A 141 -23.77 -10.80 12.69
C LYS A 141 -22.54 -10.33 13.45
N TYR A 142 -22.30 -10.97 14.58
CA TYR A 142 -21.09 -10.83 15.36
C TYR A 142 -20.14 -12.00 15.09
N PHE A 143 -18.86 -11.80 15.39
CA PHE A 143 -17.78 -12.78 15.17
C PHE A 143 -18.06 -14.20 15.69
N ASN A 144 -18.89 -14.36 16.73
CA ASN A 144 -19.19 -15.65 17.37
C ASN A 144 -20.45 -16.36 16.82
N SER A 145 -21.09 -15.80 15.79
CA SER A 145 -22.28 -16.40 15.16
C SER A 145 -21.95 -17.72 14.46
N ASP A 146 -22.85 -18.69 14.54
CA ASP A 146 -22.74 -19.98 13.83
C ASP A 146 -22.59 -19.79 12.32
N THR A 147 -23.37 -18.87 11.73
CA THR A 147 -23.29 -18.55 10.30
C THR A 147 -21.90 -18.02 9.91
N VAL A 148 -21.25 -17.25 10.80
CA VAL A 148 -19.90 -16.71 10.55
C VAL A 148 -18.86 -17.82 10.59
N SER A 149 -18.94 -18.75 11.54
CA SER A 149 -18.09 -19.95 11.57
C SER A 149 -18.28 -20.80 10.31
N VAL A 150 -19.54 -21.03 9.89
CA VAL A 150 -19.84 -21.77 8.66
C VAL A 150 -19.17 -21.12 7.45
N VAL A 151 -19.41 -19.82 7.20
CA VAL A 151 -18.90 -19.18 5.98
C VAL A 151 -17.38 -18.97 6.02
N SER A 152 -16.80 -18.65 7.18
CA SER A 152 -15.34 -18.46 7.29
C SER A 152 -14.56 -19.76 7.09
N ASN A 153 -15.10 -20.91 7.50
CA ASN A 153 -14.45 -22.21 7.31
C ASN A 153 -14.32 -22.61 5.83
N LEU A 154 -15.06 -21.97 4.90
CA LEU A 154 -14.80 -22.13 3.46
C LEU A 154 -13.35 -21.79 3.09
N ALA A 155 -12.69 -20.91 3.84
CA ALA A 155 -11.28 -20.59 3.61
C ALA A 155 -10.33 -21.77 3.83
N ARG A 156 -10.73 -22.73 4.66
CA ARG A 156 -9.96 -23.94 4.97
C ARG A 156 -10.34 -25.12 4.08
N ALA A 157 -11.45 -25.03 3.36
CA ALA A 157 -11.91 -26.03 2.42
C ALA A 157 -11.08 -26.00 1.12
N GLU A 158 -10.97 -27.15 0.47
CA GLU A 158 -10.29 -27.30 -0.82
C GLU A 158 -11.05 -26.59 -1.96
N ALA A 159 -10.38 -26.31 -3.07
CA ALA A 159 -10.97 -25.60 -4.21
C ALA A 159 -12.14 -26.35 -4.87
N ASN A 160 -12.07 -27.68 -4.86
CA ASN A 160 -13.08 -28.60 -5.41
C ASN A 160 -14.20 -28.95 -4.41
N PHE A 161 -14.25 -28.29 -3.26
CA PHE A 161 -15.28 -28.51 -2.24
C PHE A 161 -16.68 -28.40 -2.83
N ASP A 162 -17.49 -29.43 -2.55
CA ASP A 162 -18.85 -29.58 -3.04
C ASP A 162 -19.76 -30.03 -1.88
N PHE A 163 -20.61 -29.10 -1.42
CA PHE A 163 -21.52 -29.37 -0.30
C PHE A 163 -22.56 -30.46 -0.62
N SER A 164 -22.74 -30.88 -1.88
CA SER A 164 -23.63 -32.00 -2.19
C SER A 164 -23.04 -33.37 -1.84
N LYS A 165 -21.73 -33.46 -1.61
CA LYS A 165 -21.03 -34.72 -1.29
C LYS A 165 -21.00 -34.95 0.22
N PRO A 166 -21.45 -36.12 0.72
CA PRO A 166 -21.44 -36.43 2.16
C PRO A 166 -20.04 -36.35 2.80
N GLU A 167 -19.00 -36.78 2.09
CA GLU A 167 -17.61 -36.75 2.56
C GLU A 167 -17.11 -35.30 2.79
N ASP A 168 -17.43 -34.40 1.86
CA ASP A 168 -17.08 -32.98 1.97
C ASP A 168 -17.88 -32.31 3.11
N GLN A 169 -19.16 -32.64 3.25
CA GLN A 169 -19.99 -32.16 4.37
C GLN A 169 -19.42 -32.58 5.72
N GLU A 170 -19.04 -33.85 5.87
CA GLU A 170 -18.49 -34.40 7.11
C GLU A 170 -17.15 -33.75 7.46
N ARG A 171 -16.21 -33.67 6.52
CA ARG A 171 -14.90 -33.02 6.72
C ARG A 171 -15.06 -31.54 7.06
N PHE A 172 -15.99 -30.86 6.40
CA PHE A 172 -16.27 -29.45 6.65
C PHE A 172 -16.89 -29.22 8.02
N LEU A 173 -17.87 -30.05 8.41
CA LEU A 173 -18.45 -30.03 9.75
C LEU A 173 -17.40 -30.28 10.83
N HIS A 174 -16.52 -31.27 10.61
CA HIS A 174 -15.40 -31.55 11.52
C HIS A 174 -14.47 -30.34 11.68
N SER A 175 -14.20 -29.61 10.60
CA SER A 175 -13.38 -28.39 10.64
C SER A 175 -14.02 -27.26 11.46
N ILE A 176 -15.35 -27.10 11.36
CA ILE A 176 -16.10 -26.15 12.19
C ILE A 176 -16.12 -26.60 13.65
N GLN A 177 -16.33 -27.90 13.91
CA GLN A 177 -16.35 -28.44 15.28
C GLN A 177 -14.99 -28.37 15.97
N ALA A 178 -13.89 -28.40 15.21
CA ALA A 178 -12.55 -28.23 15.75
C ALA A 178 -12.35 -26.84 16.39
N GLU A 179 -12.93 -25.77 15.83
CA GLU A 179 -12.91 -24.43 16.46
C GLU A 179 -14.09 -24.20 17.42
N LYS A 180 -15.21 -24.89 17.19
CA LYS A 180 -16.46 -24.72 17.94
C LYS A 180 -17.04 -26.09 18.33
N PRO A 181 -16.53 -26.75 19.39
CA PRO A 181 -16.90 -28.12 19.74
C PRO A 181 -18.39 -28.35 19.99
N TYR A 182 -19.13 -27.30 20.35
CA TYR A 182 -20.57 -27.32 20.60
C TYR A 182 -21.42 -26.99 19.37
N PHE A 183 -20.81 -26.84 18.18
CA PHE A 183 -21.54 -26.60 16.94
C PHE A 183 -22.41 -27.81 16.61
N LYS A 184 -23.72 -27.57 16.45
CA LYS A 184 -24.68 -28.62 16.11
C LYS A 184 -24.34 -29.19 14.73
N PRO A 185 -24.48 -30.51 14.50
CA PRO A 185 -24.17 -31.15 13.22
C PRO A 185 -25.25 -30.85 12.15
N TYR A 186 -25.55 -29.58 11.95
CA TYR A 186 -26.57 -29.09 11.06
C TYR A 186 -26.10 -27.77 10.45
N ILE A 187 -25.74 -27.81 9.18
CA ILE A 187 -25.32 -26.65 8.39
C ILE A 187 -26.42 -26.37 7.38
N LYS A 188 -26.91 -25.13 7.36
CA LYS A 188 -27.82 -24.68 6.31
C LYS A 188 -27.00 -24.26 5.09
N GLU A 189 -27.22 -24.91 3.97
CA GLU A 189 -26.53 -24.63 2.71
C GLU A 189 -26.69 -23.17 2.25
N GLU A 190 -27.86 -22.56 2.51
CA GLU A 190 -28.14 -21.15 2.21
C GLU A 190 -27.08 -20.19 2.79
N HIS A 191 -26.50 -20.53 3.95
CA HIS A 191 -25.45 -19.73 4.57
C HIS A 191 -24.18 -19.72 3.71
N LEU A 192 -23.81 -20.85 3.10
CA LEU A 192 -22.63 -20.97 2.25
C LEU A 192 -22.74 -20.09 1.00
N HIS A 193 -23.95 -19.79 0.55
CA HIS A 193 -24.21 -18.96 -0.64
C HIS A 193 -24.55 -17.50 -0.31
N SER A 194 -24.22 -17.05 0.91
CA SER A 194 -24.57 -15.72 1.40
C SER A 194 -23.34 -14.80 1.59
N VAL A 195 -23.57 -13.49 1.46
CA VAL A 195 -22.63 -12.46 1.92
C VAL A 195 -23.13 -11.94 3.26
N ILE A 196 -22.33 -12.08 4.31
CA ILE A 196 -22.73 -11.73 5.67
C ILE A 196 -22.01 -10.46 6.09
N CYS A 197 -22.76 -9.50 6.64
CA CYS A 197 -22.16 -8.36 7.34
C CYS A 197 -21.74 -8.81 8.75
N VAL A 198 -20.45 -8.71 9.07
CA VAL A 198 -19.89 -9.17 10.34
C VAL A 198 -19.18 -8.03 11.06
N LYS A 199 -19.55 -7.81 12.33
CA LYS A 199 -18.79 -6.97 13.26
C LYS A 199 -17.69 -7.83 13.93
N PRO A 200 -16.41 -7.52 13.70
CA PRO A 200 -15.31 -8.25 14.31
C PRO A 200 -15.19 -7.92 15.81
N LYS A 201 -14.33 -8.66 16.50
CA LYS A 201 -13.84 -8.23 17.82
C LYS A 201 -13.08 -6.91 17.67
N LEU A 202 -13.16 -6.08 18.70
CA LEU A 202 -12.45 -4.80 18.77
C LEU A 202 -11.06 -4.97 19.43
N ASP A 203 -10.38 -6.07 19.13
CA ASP A 203 -9.06 -6.44 19.66
C ASP A 203 -7.91 -5.89 18.80
N ASN A 204 -8.16 -5.63 17.52
CA ASN A 204 -7.20 -4.99 16.62
C ASN A 204 -7.37 -3.46 16.59
N ARG A 205 -6.34 -2.72 17.01
CA ARG A 205 -6.32 -1.25 17.03
C ARG A 205 -6.68 -0.61 15.68
N ARG A 206 -6.26 -1.21 14.56
CA ARG A 206 -6.59 -0.75 13.20
C ARG A 206 -8.09 -0.79 12.95
N ILE A 207 -8.73 -1.91 13.28
CA ILE A 207 -10.18 -2.10 13.09
C ILE A 207 -10.96 -1.10 13.95
N VAL A 208 -10.53 -0.91 15.21
CA VAL A 208 -11.14 0.06 16.12
C VAL A 208 -11.06 1.48 15.55
N LYS A 209 -9.88 1.90 15.09
CA LYS A 209 -9.68 3.25 14.51
C LYS A 209 -10.47 3.46 13.23
N GLN A 210 -10.63 2.42 12.43
CA GLN A 210 -11.38 2.49 11.18
C GLN A 210 -12.89 2.35 11.39
N SER A 211 -13.37 2.07 12.61
CA SER A 211 -14.77 1.67 12.86
C SER A 211 -15.20 0.56 11.90
N GLY A 212 -14.31 -0.43 11.75
CA GLY A 212 -14.36 -1.43 10.69
C GLY A 212 -15.39 -2.54 10.95
N ALA A 213 -16.06 -2.96 9.88
CA ALA A 213 -16.81 -4.19 9.78
C ALA A 213 -16.43 -4.88 8.46
N PHE A 214 -16.90 -6.10 8.24
CA PHE A 214 -16.57 -6.85 7.04
C PHE A 214 -17.83 -7.39 6.37
N PHE A 215 -17.84 -7.41 5.04
CA PHE A 215 -18.62 -8.40 4.32
C PHE A 215 -17.78 -9.67 4.19
N LEU A 216 -18.27 -10.78 4.74
CA LEU A 216 -17.70 -12.10 4.59
C LEU A 216 -18.44 -12.82 3.45
N PHE A 217 -17.71 -13.16 2.39
CA PHE A 217 -18.27 -13.78 1.20
C PHE A 217 -18.24 -15.30 1.30
N GLY A 218 -19.40 -15.91 1.12
CA GLY A 218 -19.54 -17.33 0.83
C GLY A 218 -19.05 -17.73 -0.57
N MET A 219 -19.68 -18.76 -1.13
CA MET A 219 -19.38 -19.33 -2.42
C MET A 219 -20.58 -19.28 -3.36
N GLY A 220 -20.32 -19.21 -4.68
CA GLY A 220 -21.34 -19.42 -5.71
C GLY A 220 -21.65 -20.90 -5.88
N ASN A 221 -21.91 -21.32 -7.12
CA ASN A 221 -22.14 -22.74 -7.44
C ASN A 221 -20.92 -23.61 -7.10
N ARG A 222 -19.72 -23.07 -7.28
CA ARG A 222 -18.47 -23.67 -6.80
C ARG A 222 -17.87 -22.81 -5.70
N LYS A 223 -17.07 -23.42 -4.83
CA LYS A 223 -16.30 -22.75 -3.76
C LYS A 223 -15.49 -21.54 -4.24
N THR A 224 -15.04 -21.58 -5.48
CA THR A 224 -14.20 -20.56 -6.12
C THR A 224 -15.02 -19.48 -6.82
N ASP A 225 -16.32 -19.66 -7.00
CA ASP A 225 -17.19 -18.66 -7.62
C ASP A 225 -17.56 -17.59 -6.59
N ALA A 226 -17.47 -16.32 -7.00
CA ALA A 226 -17.87 -15.20 -6.16
C ALA A 226 -19.38 -14.98 -6.24
N ILE A 227 -19.96 -14.54 -5.13
CA ILE A 227 -21.35 -14.10 -5.04
C ILE A 227 -21.42 -12.57 -4.99
N ARG A 228 -22.61 -12.04 -5.29
CA ARG A 228 -22.86 -10.58 -5.24
C ARG A 228 -23.35 -10.19 -3.86
N ILE A 229 -22.97 -8.98 -3.43
CA ILE A 229 -23.56 -8.35 -2.25
C ILE A 229 -25.08 -8.22 -2.48
N PRO A 230 -25.93 -8.61 -1.52
CA PRO A 230 -27.38 -8.55 -1.67
C PRO A 230 -27.89 -7.16 -2.09
N GLU A 231 -28.84 -7.12 -3.03
CA GLU A 231 -29.32 -5.85 -3.57
C GLU A 231 -30.12 -5.05 -2.52
N HIS A 232 -30.75 -5.71 -1.54
CA HIS A 232 -31.43 -5.03 -0.43
C HIS A 232 -30.47 -4.30 0.52
N PHE A 233 -29.17 -4.59 0.48
CA PHE A 233 -28.15 -3.79 1.18
C PHE A 233 -27.81 -2.49 0.45
N ARG A 234 -28.28 -2.29 -0.79
CA ARG A 234 -27.97 -1.09 -1.59
C ARG A 234 -29.10 -0.06 -1.45
N PRO A 235 -28.84 1.11 -0.86
CA PRO A 235 -29.83 2.19 -0.85
C PRO A 235 -29.96 2.85 -2.23
N ASP A 236 -30.94 3.74 -2.39
CA ASP A 236 -31.19 4.50 -3.63
C ASP A 236 -29.95 5.26 -4.12
N VAL A 237 -29.19 5.82 -3.17
CA VAL A 237 -27.89 6.44 -3.38
C VAL A 237 -26.80 5.40 -3.17
N LYS A 238 -26.40 4.72 -4.25
CA LYS A 238 -25.45 3.61 -4.20
C LYS A 238 -24.00 4.04 -3.95
N HIS A 239 -23.62 5.24 -4.38
CA HIS A 239 -22.27 5.76 -4.21
C HIS A 239 -22.20 7.30 -4.32
N ILE A 240 -21.10 7.86 -3.83
CA ILE A 240 -20.69 9.25 -3.98
C ILE A 240 -19.41 9.28 -4.81
N ALA A 241 -19.40 10.05 -5.91
CA ALA A 241 -18.25 10.15 -6.81
C ALA A 241 -17.21 11.15 -6.28
N ILE A 242 -15.93 10.75 -6.30
CA ILE A 242 -14.80 11.57 -5.85
C ILE A 242 -13.90 11.90 -7.06
N PRO A 243 -14.03 13.10 -7.64
CA PRO A 243 -13.19 13.53 -8.76
C PRO A 243 -11.70 13.48 -8.42
N LYS A 244 -10.87 13.03 -9.37
CA LYS A 244 -9.40 12.95 -9.18
C LYS A 244 -8.78 14.26 -8.68
N GLY A 245 -9.24 15.40 -9.22
CA GLY A 245 -8.69 16.72 -8.92
C GLY A 245 -9.02 17.24 -7.52
N SER A 246 -9.93 16.58 -6.80
CA SER A 246 -10.34 16.98 -5.45
C SER A 246 -9.68 16.14 -4.36
N LYS A 247 -9.09 14.98 -4.69
CA LYS A 247 -8.53 14.04 -3.72
C LYS A 247 -7.45 14.64 -2.82
N GLU A 248 -6.51 15.39 -3.40
CA GLU A 248 -5.41 15.99 -2.62
C GLU A 248 -5.95 17.01 -1.61
N ASN A 249 -6.90 17.86 -2.03
CA ASN A 249 -7.55 18.82 -1.14
C ASN A 249 -8.35 18.11 -0.03
N LEU A 250 -9.11 17.07 -0.39
CA LEU A 250 -9.86 16.26 0.57
C LEU A 250 -8.94 15.58 1.61
N LEU A 251 -7.77 15.10 1.22
CA LEU A 251 -6.79 14.54 2.15
C LEU A 251 -6.24 15.60 3.12
N LYS A 252 -5.98 16.82 2.65
CA LYS A 252 -5.57 17.94 3.51
C LYS A 252 -6.67 18.31 4.51
N GLU A 253 -7.92 18.40 4.05
CA GLU A 253 -9.07 18.68 4.92
C GLU A 253 -9.37 17.54 5.92
N LEU A 254 -9.18 16.27 5.52
CA LEU A 254 -9.30 15.14 6.45
C LEU A 254 -8.21 15.16 7.54
N ALA A 255 -6.99 15.54 7.17
CA ALA A 255 -5.88 15.63 8.10
C ALA A 255 -6.12 16.68 9.20
N THR A 256 -6.81 17.80 8.91
CA THR A 256 -7.17 18.79 9.94
C THR A 256 -8.18 18.26 10.97
N LEU A 257 -8.98 17.25 10.59
CA LEU A 257 -9.86 16.52 11.49
C LEU A 257 -9.19 15.29 12.13
N SER A 258 -7.86 15.22 12.10
CA SER A 258 -7.08 14.08 12.62
C SER A 258 -7.36 12.75 11.93
N ILE A 259 -7.82 12.77 10.68
CA ILE A 259 -7.99 11.58 9.83
C ILE A 259 -6.83 11.53 8.82
N SER A 260 -5.84 10.72 9.14
CA SER A 260 -4.60 10.53 8.37
C SER A 260 -4.15 9.07 8.39
N GLU A 261 -3.13 8.73 7.60
CA GLU A 261 -2.50 7.41 7.56
C GLU A 261 -2.14 6.90 8.96
N ALA A 262 -1.36 7.65 9.74
CA ALA A 262 -0.98 7.26 11.10
C ALA A 262 -2.15 7.10 12.07
N SER A 263 -3.27 7.80 11.85
CA SER A 263 -4.44 7.67 12.71
C SER A 263 -5.25 6.39 12.42
N LEU A 264 -5.27 5.97 11.15
CA LEU A 264 -6.03 4.82 10.66
C LEU A 264 -5.22 3.52 10.66
N PHE A 265 -3.90 3.65 10.59
CA PHE A 265 -2.91 2.59 10.57
C PHE A 265 -1.93 2.80 11.73
N PRO A 266 -2.29 2.35 12.94
CA PRO A 266 -1.51 2.59 14.15
C PRO A 266 -0.28 1.67 14.26
N GLU A 267 -0.02 0.83 13.28
CA GLU A 267 1.16 -0.04 13.23
C GLU A 267 2.43 0.82 13.14
N ILE A 268 3.49 0.37 13.81
CA ILE A 268 4.71 1.17 13.99
C ILE A 268 5.32 1.59 12.65
N ASP A 269 5.29 0.72 11.64
CA ASP A 269 5.84 1.00 10.31
C ASP A 269 5.06 2.10 9.58
N ASN A 270 3.73 2.10 9.72
CA ASN A 270 2.85 3.10 9.11
C ASN A 270 2.99 4.45 9.82
N VAL A 271 3.05 4.44 11.15
CA VAL A 271 3.31 5.63 11.96
C VAL A 271 4.69 6.20 11.65
N ALA A 272 5.73 5.37 11.57
CA ALA A 272 7.09 5.80 11.24
C ALA A 272 7.17 6.40 9.83
N SER A 273 6.54 5.74 8.85
CA SER A 273 6.45 6.22 7.46
C SER A 273 5.73 7.57 7.38
N PHE A 274 4.62 7.73 8.11
CA PHE A 274 3.89 8.99 8.20
C PHE A 274 4.71 10.09 8.90
N LEU A 275 5.41 9.78 10.00
CA LEU A 275 6.29 10.74 10.68
C LEU A 275 7.40 11.22 9.75
N LYS A 276 8.04 10.31 9.00
CA LYS A 276 9.06 10.66 7.99
C LYS A 276 8.51 11.61 6.92
N LYS A 277 7.28 11.39 6.45
CA LYS A 277 6.61 12.26 5.46
C LYS A 277 6.24 13.64 6.01
N ASN A 278 5.90 13.75 7.30
CA ASN A 278 5.45 14.99 7.92
C ASN A 278 6.54 15.81 8.62
N ILE A 279 7.71 15.22 8.88
CA ILE A 279 8.88 16.00 9.28
C ILE A 279 9.31 16.81 8.07
N LYS A 280 8.82 18.06 8.00
CA LYS A 280 9.60 19.13 7.40
C LYS A 280 10.81 19.28 8.32
N ILE A 281 11.97 18.81 7.87
CA ILE A 281 13.22 19.09 8.56
C ILE A 281 13.26 20.61 8.73
N LYS A 282 13.07 21.08 9.97
CA LYS A 282 13.42 22.45 10.31
C LYS A 282 14.94 22.46 10.24
N ILE A 283 15.45 22.86 9.09
CA ILE A 283 16.79 23.41 9.00
C ILE A 283 16.76 24.53 10.04
N GLN A 284 17.47 24.33 11.17
CA GLN A 284 17.81 25.46 12.01
C GLN A 284 18.52 26.44 11.09
N PRO A 285 18.25 27.76 11.15
CA PRO A 285 19.04 28.73 10.41
C PRO A 285 20.46 28.67 10.96
N GLN A 286 21.28 27.82 10.38
CA GLN A 286 22.60 28.23 9.94
C GLN A 286 22.46 28.43 8.45
N ASP A 287 22.90 29.61 8.02
CA ASP A 287 22.79 30.12 6.66
C ASP A 287 23.18 29.03 5.66
N ASP A 288 22.21 28.49 4.92
CA ASP A 288 22.51 27.70 3.74
C ASP A 288 21.34 27.80 2.76
N ASP A 289 21.62 28.53 1.68
CA ASP A 289 20.72 28.74 0.57
C ASP A 289 20.36 27.39 -0.06
N SER A 290 19.12 27.31 -0.53
CA SER A 290 18.66 26.19 -1.34
C SER A 290 19.53 26.03 -2.57
N ILE A 291 20.28 24.92 -2.68
CA ILE A 291 20.95 24.63 -3.93
C ILE A 291 20.70 23.23 -4.49
N SER A 292 20.50 23.25 -5.80
CA SER A 292 20.16 22.14 -6.67
C SER A 292 21.20 21.03 -6.54
N PHE A 293 20.75 19.77 -6.66
CA PHE A 293 21.59 18.57 -6.52
C PHE A 293 22.80 18.48 -7.47
N ASP A 294 22.92 19.37 -8.47
CA ASP A 294 24.17 19.60 -9.22
C ASP A 294 25.32 20.13 -8.33
N GLU A 295 25.04 20.55 -7.09
CA GLU A 295 26.01 21.08 -6.13
C GLU A 295 26.47 20.10 -5.05
N ILE A 296 26.04 18.83 -5.10
CA ILE A 296 26.49 17.83 -4.12
C ILE A 296 28.00 17.61 -4.13
N ILE A 297 28.66 17.94 -5.22
CA ILE A 297 30.10 18.01 -5.21
C ILE A 297 30.49 19.47 -5.05
N SER A 298 30.70 19.86 -3.78
CA SER A 298 31.14 21.21 -3.43
C SER A 298 32.24 21.68 -4.39
N PRO A 299 32.23 22.92 -4.90
CA PRO A 299 33.33 23.49 -5.70
C PRO A 299 34.70 23.33 -5.02
N ILE A 300 34.69 23.23 -3.69
CA ILE A 300 35.84 22.94 -2.85
C ILE A 300 36.39 21.56 -3.14
N TYR A 301 35.55 20.54 -3.34
CA TYR A 301 35.97 19.18 -3.65
C TYR A 301 36.47 19.04 -5.09
N HIS A 302 35.80 19.67 -6.06
CA HIS A 302 36.31 19.78 -7.43
C HIS A 302 37.71 20.41 -7.46
N THR A 303 37.88 21.51 -6.70
CA THR A 303 39.15 22.21 -6.58
C THR A 303 40.21 21.37 -5.86
N LEU A 304 39.86 20.67 -4.78
CA LEU A 304 40.76 19.78 -4.05
C LEU A 304 41.31 18.67 -4.95
N ILE A 305 40.43 18.00 -5.71
CA ILE A 305 40.83 16.94 -6.63
C ILE A 305 41.64 17.53 -7.80
N ALA A 306 41.24 18.68 -8.34
CA ALA A 306 42.01 19.37 -9.38
C ALA A 306 43.42 19.79 -8.89
N ASP A 307 43.55 20.31 -7.67
CA ASP A 307 44.83 20.72 -7.07
C ASP A 307 45.77 19.53 -6.89
N ARG A 308 45.24 18.38 -6.44
CA ARG A 308 46.01 17.14 -6.33
C ARG A 308 46.49 16.64 -7.70
N LEU A 309 45.64 16.73 -8.72
CA LEU A 309 45.98 16.32 -10.08
C LEU A 309 46.99 17.28 -10.74
N MET A 310 46.94 18.58 -10.42
CA MET A 310 47.94 19.57 -10.87
C MET A 310 49.34 19.34 -10.28
N ALA A 311 49.49 18.53 -9.23
CA ALA A 311 50.81 18.19 -8.71
C ALA A 311 51.57 17.18 -9.59
N ASN A 312 50.93 16.63 -10.62
CA ASN A 312 51.52 15.65 -11.54
C ASN A 312 51.94 16.32 -12.86
N GLU A 313 53.26 16.48 -13.05
CA GLU A 313 53.84 17.18 -14.22
C GLU A 313 53.52 16.47 -15.55
N ASP A 314 53.52 15.14 -15.57
CA ASP A 314 53.21 14.34 -16.76
C ASP A 314 51.75 14.53 -17.22
N LEU A 315 50.82 14.64 -16.27
CA LEU A 315 49.41 14.91 -16.57
C LEU A 315 49.22 16.31 -17.17
N ILE A 316 49.95 17.31 -16.66
CA ILE A 316 49.89 18.69 -17.18
C ILE A 316 50.43 18.75 -18.61
N GLU A 317 51.58 18.13 -18.88
CA GLU A 317 52.13 18.06 -20.24
C GLU A 317 51.19 17.33 -21.20
N GLN A 318 50.56 16.24 -20.74
CA GLN A 318 49.60 15.49 -21.53
C GLN A 318 48.38 16.35 -21.91
N ILE A 319 47.86 17.15 -20.98
CA ILE A 319 46.73 18.06 -21.23
C ILE A 319 47.12 19.22 -22.16
N LYS A 320 48.37 19.73 -22.09
CA LYS A 320 48.86 20.81 -22.98
C LYS A 320 49.01 20.35 -24.43
N ASN A 321 49.56 19.16 -24.63
CA ASN A 321 50.04 18.73 -25.95
C ASN A 321 49.01 17.93 -26.77
N ASN A 322 47.84 17.62 -26.21
CA ASN A 322 46.84 16.77 -26.86
C ASN A 322 45.45 17.41 -26.92
N PRO A 323 44.67 17.16 -28.00
CA PRO A 323 43.26 17.50 -28.03
C PRO A 323 42.48 16.74 -26.95
N GLU A 324 41.38 17.34 -26.47
CA GLU A 324 40.62 16.91 -25.29
C GLU A 324 40.22 15.44 -25.30
N ASP A 325 39.79 14.92 -26.45
CA ASP A 325 39.39 13.51 -26.59
C ASP A 325 40.56 12.54 -26.38
N ARG A 326 41.79 12.93 -26.76
CA ARG A 326 43.01 12.14 -26.53
C ARG A 326 43.56 12.31 -25.12
N ALA A 327 43.41 13.50 -24.52
CA ALA A 327 43.86 13.76 -23.16
C ALA A 327 43.02 12.99 -22.12
N LYS A 328 41.70 12.86 -22.35
CA LYS A 328 40.79 12.06 -21.50
C LYS A 328 40.99 10.54 -21.60
N GLN A 329 41.78 10.06 -22.57
CA GLN A 329 42.05 8.63 -22.78
C GLN A 329 43.45 8.17 -22.33
N GLY A 330 44.31 9.09 -21.87
CA GLY A 330 45.63 8.72 -21.33
C GLY A 330 45.64 8.65 -19.80
N LEU A 331 46.57 9.34 -19.12
CA LEU A 331 46.78 9.18 -17.67
C LEU A 331 45.66 9.76 -16.79
N TYR A 332 44.74 10.54 -17.37
CA TYR A 332 43.73 11.30 -16.63
C TYR A 332 42.71 10.44 -15.85
N PRO A 333 42.06 9.42 -16.44
CA PRO A 333 41.05 8.62 -15.72
C PRO A 333 41.63 7.88 -14.52
N ASP A 334 42.79 7.23 -14.70
CA ASP A 334 43.45 6.44 -13.65
C ASP A 334 43.90 7.33 -12.47
N LEU A 335 44.44 8.52 -12.77
CA LEU A 335 44.85 9.47 -11.74
C LEU A 335 43.65 10.10 -11.02
N LEU A 336 42.55 10.36 -11.74
CA LEU A 336 41.31 10.86 -11.15
C LEU A 336 40.70 9.85 -10.19
N GLU A 337 40.60 8.58 -10.59
CA GLU A 337 40.08 7.50 -9.74
C GLU A 337 40.94 7.34 -8.48
N LYS A 338 42.27 7.34 -8.64
CA LYS A 338 43.20 7.29 -7.49
C LYS A 338 43.02 8.47 -6.54
N ALA A 339 42.85 9.68 -7.06
CA ALA A 339 42.64 10.89 -6.24
C ALA A 339 41.29 10.85 -5.47
N ILE A 340 40.25 10.23 -6.04
CA ILE A 340 38.95 10.01 -5.38
C ILE A 340 39.03 8.91 -4.31
N ILE A 341 39.82 7.86 -4.53
CA ILE A 341 40.04 6.82 -3.53
C ILE A 341 40.82 7.38 -2.33
N GLU A 342 41.87 8.16 -2.58
CA GLU A 342 42.67 8.81 -1.55
C GLU A 342 41.93 9.93 -0.78
N SER A 343 40.74 10.34 -1.23
CA SER A 343 39.88 11.28 -0.49
C SER A 343 38.83 10.58 0.37
N LEU A 344 38.68 9.24 0.32
CA LEU A 344 37.73 8.48 1.14
C LEU A 344 37.90 8.76 2.65
N ASP A 345 39.14 8.92 3.12
CA ASP A 345 39.45 9.19 4.54
C ASP A 345 38.91 10.54 5.03
N THR A 346 38.65 11.49 4.13
CA THR A 346 38.23 12.86 4.46
C THR A 346 36.86 13.24 3.92
N HIS A 347 36.41 12.59 2.85
CA HIS A 347 35.18 12.90 2.10
C HIS A 347 34.46 11.61 1.67
N ASN A 348 34.24 10.72 2.63
CA ASN A 348 33.74 9.36 2.42
C ASN A 348 32.41 9.30 1.62
N GLU A 349 31.43 10.14 1.95
CA GLU A 349 30.11 10.11 1.29
C GLU A 349 30.18 10.48 -0.21
N ILE A 350 31.00 11.46 -0.57
CA ILE A 350 31.15 11.94 -1.95
C ILE A 350 31.96 10.92 -2.77
N ALA A 351 33.06 10.42 -2.21
CA ALA A 351 33.93 9.45 -2.87
C ALA A 351 33.22 8.10 -3.11
N MET A 352 32.49 7.59 -2.12
CA MET A 352 31.70 6.35 -2.27
C MET A 352 30.64 6.46 -3.38
N LYS A 353 29.99 7.61 -3.50
CA LYS A 353 28.96 7.83 -4.52
C LYS A 353 29.55 7.97 -5.93
N LEU A 354 30.69 8.66 -6.07
CA LEU A 354 31.43 8.76 -7.34
C LEU A 354 31.94 7.39 -7.82
N LEU A 355 32.27 6.48 -6.91
CA LEU A 355 32.70 5.13 -7.26
C LEU A 355 31.53 4.18 -7.56
N ALA A 356 30.32 4.48 -7.08
CA ALA A 356 29.14 3.63 -7.25
C ALA A 356 28.21 4.03 -8.41
N GLU A 357 28.14 5.32 -8.76
CA GLU A 357 27.21 5.87 -9.77
C GLU A 357 27.94 6.39 -11.02
N GLU A 358 27.90 5.63 -12.13
CA GLU A 358 28.64 5.96 -13.36
C GLU A 358 28.27 7.32 -13.98
N ASP A 359 27.00 7.70 -13.97
CA ASP A 359 26.54 8.94 -14.62
C ASP A 359 27.03 10.19 -13.87
N VAL A 360 27.04 10.12 -12.53
CA VAL A 360 27.57 11.19 -11.66
C VAL A 360 29.09 11.29 -11.79
N ALA A 361 29.78 10.15 -11.88
CA ALA A 361 31.22 10.09 -12.09
C ALA A 361 31.65 10.75 -13.42
N LYS A 362 30.90 10.52 -14.51
CA LYS A 362 31.17 11.12 -15.83
C LYS A 362 31.01 12.64 -15.83
N GLN A 363 29.96 13.13 -15.15
CA GLN A 363 29.72 14.57 -15.01
C GLN A 363 30.82 15.24 -14.17
N PHE A 364 31.19 14.63 -13.04
CA PHE A 364 32.27 15.10 -12.18
C PHE A 364 33.63 15.12 -12.90
N SER A 365 33.98 14.04 -13.58
CA SER A 365 35.21 13.93 -14.37
C SER A 365 35.30 15.02 -15.42
N SER A 366 34.20 15.29 -16.14
CA SER A 366 34.16 16.35 -17.15
C SER A 366 34.40 17.74 -16.55
N ASN A 367 33.82 18.00 -15.37
CA ASN A 367 33.98 19.28 -14.66
C ASN A 367 35.41 19.48 -14.15
N VAL A 368 36.01 18.47 -13.51
CA VAL A 368 37.40 18.53 -13.04
C VAL A 368 38.37 18.70 -14.21
N PHE A 369 38.16 17.98 -15.32
CA PHE A 369 38.99 18.12 -16.52
C PHE A 369 38.95 19.54 -17.10
N ASN A 370 37.76 20.14 -17.17
CA ASN A 370 37.60 21.52 -17.65
C ASN A 370 38.33 22.52 -16.74
N GLN A 371 38.30 22.31 -15.42
CA GLN A 371 39.02 23.13 -14.45
C GLN A 371 40.55 23.00 -14.61
N LEU A 372 41.06 21.78 -14.82
CA LEU A 372 42.48 21.52 -15.09
C LEU A 372 42.95 22.20 -16.38
N LYS A 373 42.15 22.12 -17.45
CA LYS A 373 42.45 22.75 -18.75
C LYS A 373 42.51 24.27 -18.63
N GLN A 374 41.55 24.90 -17.93
CA GLN A 374 41.56 26.34 -17.69
C GLN A 374 42.78 26.79 -16.89
N ARG A 375 43.16 26.06 -15.84
CA ARG A 375 44.32 26.40 -15.01
C ARG A 375 45.66 26.17 -15.71
N THR A 376 45.75 25.14 -16.52
CA THR A 376 46.93 24.83 -17.34
C THR A 376 47.18 25.89 -18.41
N VAL A 377 46.12 26.45 -19.01
CA VAL A 377 46.21 27.54 -19.99
C VAL A 377 46.59 28.87 -19.32
N ALA A 378 46.21 29.09 -18.06
CA ALA A 378 46.59 30.29 -17.29
C ALA A 378 48.03 30.28 -16.75
N MET A 379 48.74 29.15 -16.82
CA MET A 379 50.16 29.00 -16.45
C MET A 379 51.13 29.21 -17.62
N VAL A 380 50.61 29.48 -18.83
CA VAL A 380 51.35 29.87 -20.03
C VAL A 380 51.22 31.38 -20.20
#